data_AF-A0A959T2E1-F1
#
_entry.id   AF-A0A959T2E1-F1
#
_cell.length_a   1.000
_cell.length_b   1.000
_cell.length_c   1.000
_cell.angle_alpha   90.00
_cell.angle_beta   90.00
_cell.angle_gamma   90.00
#
_symmetry.space_group_name_H-M   'P 1'
#
loop_
_entity.id
_entity.type
_entity.pdbx_description
1 polymer ?
#
loop_
_entity_poly.entity_id
_entity_poly.type
_entity_poly.pdbx_seq_one_letter_code
_entity_poly.pdbx_strand_id
1 'polypeptide(L)'
;QLRQRWTDLAREQAHVTAVDSLGARLYLSCMAHCSMMLGNTSSGYIEASFFPKHVIDLGERQTGRMVTSNIRRCPMDAGTILEAVAMAGSAPPPAVDHPYGDGHAAERMVERLKTKA
;
A
#
# COMPACT_ATOMS: atom_id res chain seq x y z
N GLN A 1 13.55 18.86 -5.13
CA GLN A 1 13.28 18.72 -6.58
C GLN A 1 12.05 17.85 -6.87
N LEU A 2 11.96 16.60 -6.39
CA LEU A 2 10.78 15.74 -6.65
C LEU A 2 9.46 16.23 -6.01
N ARG A 3 9.50 16.68 -4.75
CA ARG A 3 8.33 17.23 -4.05
C ARG A 3 7.69 18.41 -4.80
N GLN A 4 8.54 19.30 -5.32
CA GLN A 4 8.09 20.46 -6.08
C GLN A 4 7.37 20.01 -7.36
N ARG A 5 7.93 19.03 -8.09
CA ARG A 5 7.28 18.46 -9.29
C ARG A 5 5.89 17.90 -9.00
N TRP A 6 5.69 17.21 -7.87
CA TRP A 6 4.36 16.73 -7.47
C TRP A 6 3.40 17.86 -7.10
N THR A 7 3.92 18.90 -6.45
CA THR A 7 3.13 20.08 -6.08
C THR A 7 2.69 20.85 -7.33
N ASP A 8 3.58 21.01 -8.31
CA ASP A 8 3.28 21.68 -9.58
C ASP A 8 2.28 20.85 -10.39
N LEU A 9 2.47 19.53 -10.48
CA LEU A 9 1.51 18.65 -11.15
C LEU A 9 0.10 18.75 -10.54
N ALA A 10 -0.01 18.78 -9.20
CA ALA A 10 -1.29 18.94 -8.51
C ALA A 10 -1.94 20.32 -8.74
N ARG A 11 -1.15 21.35 -9.06
CA ARG A 11 -1.67 22.67 -9.44
C ARG A 11 -2.16 22.70 -10.88
N GLU A 12 -1.50 21.96 -11.76
CA GLU A 12 -1.79 21.91 -13.20
C GLU A 12 -2.91 20.92 -13.55
N GLN A 13 -3.07 19.85 -12.77
CA GLN A 13 -4.01 18.76 -13.05
C GLN A 13 -5.06 18.65 -11.95
N ALA A 14 -6.31 19.01 -12.28
CA ALA A 14 -7.42 19.01 -11.32
C ALA A 14 -7.74 17.63 -10.69
N HIS A 15 -7.29 16.54 -11.31
CA HIS A 15 -7.48 15.17 -10.84
C HIS A 15 -6.31 14.64 -10.00
N VAL A 16 -5.30 15.48 -9.71
CA VAL A 16 -4.14 15.14 -8.89
C VAL A 16 -4.20 15.94 -7.59
N THR A 17 -4.07 15.26 -6.46
CA THR A 17 -3.96 15.90 -5.15
C THR A 17 -2.67 15.48 -4.48
N ALA A 18 -1.84 16.45 -4.10
CA ALA A 18 -0.61 16.22 -3.35
C ALA A 18 -0.83 16.56 -1.86
N VAL A 19 -0.50 15.62 -0.97
CA VAL A 19 -0.62 15.79 0.48
C VAL A 19 0.68 15.36 1.15
N ASP A 20 1.22 16.22 2.00
CA ASP A 20 2.53 15.98 2.64
C ASP A 20 2.48 14.88 3.70
N SER A 21 1.40 14.84 4.48
CA SER A 21 1.14 13.79 5.45
C SER A 21 -0.36 13.68 5.67
N LEU A 22 -0.89 12.47 5.48
CA LEU A 22 -2.27 12.15 5.81
C LEU A 22 -2.44 11.82 7.31
N GLY A 23 -1.34 11.48 8.00
CA GLY A 23 -1.40 10.81 9.29
C GLY A 23 -2.08 9.43 9.20
N ALA A 24 -2.01 8.65 10.28
CA ALA A 24 -2.48 7.26 10.26
C ALA A 24 -3.97 7.14 9.88
N ARG A 25 -4.84 7.95 10.49
CA ARG A 25 -6.29 7.84 10.29
C ARG A 25 -6.72 8.11 8.85
N LEU A 26 -6.28 9.23 8.25
CA LEU A 26 -6.67 9.54 6.88
C LEU A 26 -5.96 8.62 5.89
N TYR A 27 -4.72 8.22 6.15
CA TYR A 27 -4.01 7.26 5.29
C TYR A 27 -4.75 5.93 5.18
N LEU A 28 -5.16 5.35 6.32
CA LEU A 28 -5.93 4.11 6.34
C LEU A 28 -7.33 4.28 5.74
N SER A 29 -7.97 5.45 5.93
CA SER A 29 -9.25 5.75 5.29
C SER A 29 -9.11 5.82 3.77
N CYS A 30 -8.09 6.52 3.25
CA CYS A 30 -7.78 6.56 1.83
C CYS A 30 -7.48 5.16 1.28
N MET A 31 -6.73 4.34 2.01
CA MET A 31 -6.47 2.94 1.63
C MET A 31 -7.77 2.12 1.57
N ALA A 32 -8.67 2.28 2.53
CA ALA A 32 -9.94 1.57 2.55
C ALA A 32 -10.85 1.95 1.36
N HIS A 33 -10.76 3.20 0.88
CA HIS A 33 -11.64 3.73 -0.17
C HIS A 33 -11.03 3.83 -1.56
N CYS A 34 -9.72 3.70 -1.73
CA CYS A 34 -9.10 3.74 -3.05
C CYS A 34 -9.47 2.51 -3.89
N SER A 35 -9.30 2.64 -5.20
CA SER A 35 -9.43 1.51 -6.15
C SER A 35 -8.20 0.60 -6.09
N MET A 36 -7.01 1.18 -5.94
CA MET A 36 -5.74 0.48 -5.89
C MET A 36 -4.66 1.33 -5.21
N MET A 37 -3.55 0.70 -4.84
CA MET A 37 -2.33 1.36 -4.41
C MET A 37 -1.26 1.19 -5.48
N LEU A 38 -0.53 2.27 -5.79
CA LEU A 38 0.57 2.28 -6.74
C LEU A 38 1.78 2.95 -6.10
N GLY A 39 2.94 2.33 -6.16
CA GLY A 39 4.17 2.86 -5.60
C GLY A 39 5.03 1.75 -5.02
N ASN A 40 5.79 2.01 -3.97
CA ASN A 40 6.65 1.00 -3.34
C ASN A 40 6.61 1.10 -1.82
N THR A 41 5.47 1.49 -1.26
CA THR A 41 5.28 1.63 0.20
C THR A 41 5.24 0.27 0.88
N SER A 42 5.79 0.18 2.09
CA SER A 42 5.68 -1.02 2.93
C SER A 42 4.22 -1.33 3.27
N SER A 43 3.36 -0.31 3.25
CA SER A 43 1.95 -0.50 3.55
C SER A 43 1.16 -1.22 2.49
N GLY A 44 1.70 -1.35 1.28
CA GLY A 44 1.18 -2.27 0.27
C GLY A 44 1.34 -3.74 0.66
N TYR A 45 2.24 -4.05 1.59
CA TYR A 45 2.51 -5.42 2.05
C TYR A 45 1.82 -5.74 3.38
N ILE A 46 1.86 -4.78 4.33
CA ILE A 46 1.36 -5.01 5.69
C ILE A 46 -0.10 -4.57 5.78
N GLU A 47 -0.37 -3.26 5.76
CA GLU A 47 -1.72 -2.75 6.00
C GLU A 47 -2.71 -3.13 4.90
N ALA A 48 -2.29 -3.12 3.63
CA ALA A 48 -3.15 -3.51 2.50
C ALA A 48 -3.54 -5.00 2.50
N SER A 49 -2.92 -5.84 3.33
CA SER A 49 -3.43 -7.21 3.55
C SER A 49 -4.76 -7.20 4.31
N PHE A 50 -5.03 -6.19 5.15
CA PHE A 50 -6.27 -6.02 5.92
C PHE A 50 -7.30 -5.14 5.21
N PHE A 51 -6.87 -4.35 4.24
CA PHE A 51 -7.72 -3.61 3.31
C PHE A 51 -7.48 -4.18 1.91
N PRO A 52 -8.13 -5.29 1.52
CA PRO A 52 -7.80 -6.01 0.30
C PRO A 52 -8.02 -5.09 -0.91
N LYS A 53 -6.92 -4.50 -1.37
CA LYS A 53 -6.82 -3.61 -2.54
C LYS A 53 -5.77 -4.17 -3.46
N HIS A 54 -5.90 -3.94 -4.75
CA HIS A 54 -4.79 -4.19 -5.67
C HIS A 54 -3.61 -3.31 -5.28
N VAL A 55 -2.43 -3.90 -5.15
CA VAL A 55 -1.19 -3.22 -4.84
C VAL A 55 -0.23 -3.45 -6.00
N ILE A 56 0.14 -2.37 -6.68
CA ILE A 56 1.15 -2.39 -7.73
C ILE A 56 2.45 -1.89 -7.11
N ASP A 57 3.36 -2.83 -6.81
CA ASP A 57 4.65 -2.57 -6.15
C ASP A 57 5.75 -2.30 -7.20
N LEU A 58 6.32 -1.10 -7.15
CA LEU A 58 7.24 -0.57 -8.16
C LEU A 58 8.71 -0.81 -7.80
N GLY A 59 9.40 -1.55 -8.65
CA GLY A 59 10.82 -1.86 -8.51
C GLY A 59 11.11 -2.82 -7.35
N GLU A 60 12.32 -2.74 -6.80
CA GLU A 60 12.88 -3.78 -5.92
C GLU A 60 12.93 -3.38 -4.43
N ARG A 61 12.28 -2.27 -4.03
CA ARG A 61 12.36 -1.76 -2.64
C ARG A 61 11.87 -2.79 -1.61
N GLN A 62 10.87 -3.58 -1.97
CA GLN A 62 10.20 -4.53 -1.05
C GLN A 62 10.65 -5.97 -1.26
N THR A 63 11.77 -6.19 -1.97
CA THR A 63 12.33 -7.51 -2.18
C THR A 63 12.65 -8.19 -0.85
N GLY A 64 12.26 -9.46 -0.72
CA GLY A 64 12.36 -10.25 0.51
C GLY A 64 11.14 -10.20 1.42
N ARG A 65 10.13 -9.36 1.17
CA ARG A 65 8.86 -9.39 1.90
C ARG A 65 7.95 -10.53 1.43
N MET A 66 7.09 -11.00 2.34
CA MET A 66 6.02 -11.95 2.02
C MET A 66 5.03 -11.29 1.05
N VAL A 67 4.87 -11.88 -0.12
CA VAL A 67 3.97 -11.38 -1.16
C VAL A 67 2.61 -12.05 -0.99
N THR A 68 1.56 -11.26 -0.86
CA THR A 68 0.18 -11.73 -0.82
C THR A 68 -0.47 -11.65 -2.21
N SER A 69 -1.60 -12.34 -2.39
CA SER A 69 -2.32 -12.48 -3.67
C SER A 69 -2.70 -11.15 -4.34
N ASN A 70 -2.92 -10.09 -3.56
CA ASN A 70 -3.29 -8.76 -4.05
C ASN A 70 -2.11 -7.90 -4.51
N ILE A 71 -0.87 -8.37 -4.37
CA ILE A 71 0.35 -7.64 -4.73
C ILE A 71 0.84 -8.09 -6.10
N ARG A 72 0.92 -7.15 -7.04
CA ARG A 72 1.58 -7.30 -8.33
C ARG A 72 2.89 -6.52 -8.31
N ARG A 73 4.02 -7.24 -8.39
CA ARG A 73 5.32 -6.60 -8.63
C ARG A 73 5.40 -6.08 -10.05
N CYS A 74 5.93 -4.88 -10.21
CA CYS A 74 5.99 -4.17 -11.46
C CYS A 74 7.34 -3.47 -11.60
N PRO A 75 8.11 -3.69 -12.68
CA PRO A 75 9.30 -2.90 -12.95
C PRO A 75 8.95 -1.42 -13.14
N MET A 76 9.94 -0.53 -12.97
CA MET A 76 9.78 0.91 -13.22
C MET A 76 9.84 1.23 -14.71
N ASP A 77 8.91 0.64 -15.46
CA ASP A 77 8.71 0.84 -16.89
C ASP A 77 7.29 1.37 -17.15
N ALA A 78 7.17 2.41 -17.95
CA ALA A 78 5.90 3.11 -18.14
C ALA A 78 4.82 2.23 -18.77
N GLY A 79 5.18 1.39 -19.76
CA GLY A 79 4.24 0.48 -20.42
C GLY A 79 3.70 -0.56 -19.44
N THR A 80 4.62 -1.20 -18.71
CA THR A 80 4.28 -2.22 -17.72
C THR A 80 3.43 -1.66 -16.57
N ILE A 81 3.71 -0.43 -16.13
CA ILE A 81 2.91 0.27 -15.12
C ILE A 81 1.49 0.52 -15.62
N LEU A 82 1.33 1.00 -16.85
CA LEU A 82 0.01 1.26 -17.43
C LEU A 82 -0.82 -0.02 -17.56
N GLU A 83 -0.20 -1.12 -17.98
CA GLU A 83 -0.85 -2.44 -18.04
C GLU A 83 -1.30 -2.93 -16.65
N ALA A 84 -0.43 -2.78 -15.65
CA ALA A 84 -0.76 -3.16 -14.27
C ALA A 84 -1.93 -2.34 -13.71
N VAL A 85 -1.97 -1.03 -13.98
CA VAL A 85 -3.06 -0.13 -13.57
C VAL A 85 -4.36 -0.50 -14.28
N ALA A 86 -4.32 -0.77 -15.59
CA ALA A 86 -5.51 -1.17 -16.35
C ALA A 86 -6.11 -2.49 -15.82
N MET A 87 -5.26 -3.47 -15.52
CA MET A 87 -5.68 -4.74 -14.93
C MET A 87 -6.32 -4.53 -13.55
N ALA A 88 -5.64 -3.81 -12.66
CA ALA A 88 -6.15 -3.53 -11.32
C ALA A 88 -7.47 -2.74 -11.34
N GLY A 89 -7.70 -1.91 -12.37
CA GLY A 89 -8.94 -1.17 -12.55
C GLY A 89 -10.12 -1.98 -13.10
N SER A 90 -9.87 -3.16 -13.68
CA SER A 90 -10.89 -3.97 -14.37
C SER A 90 -11.31 -5.23 -13.61
N ALA A 91 -10.63 -5.59 -12.53
CA ALA A 91 -10.94 -6.74 -11.69
C ALA A 91 -11.07 -6.36 -10.21
N PRO A 92 -11.93 -7.03 -9.43
CA PRO A 92 -11.91 -6.86 -7.97
C PRO A 92 -10.59 -7.37 -7.37
N PRO A 93 -10.13 -6.81 -6.24
CA PRO A 93 -8.97 -7.34 -5.53
C PRO A 93 -9.24 -8.77 -5.05
N PRO A 94 -8.25 -9.67 -5.10
CA PRO A 94 -8.42 -11.03 -4.61
C PRO A 94 -8.60 -11.03 -3.09
N ALA A 95 -9.14 -12.13 -2.55
CA ALA A 95 -9.08 -12.39 -1.11
C ALA A 95 -7.60 -12.51 -0.68
N VAL A 96 -7.30 -11.97 0.50
CA VAL A 96 -5.92 -11.81 0.98
C VAL A 96 -5.79 -12.45 2.35
N ASP A 97 -4.80 -13.31 2.52
CA ASP A 97 -4.39 -13.80 3.83
C ASP A 97 -3.69 -12.69 4.62
N HIS A 98 -3.67 -12.80 5.95
CA HIS A 98 -3.06 -11.79 6.83
C HIS A 98 -1.77 -12.32 7.47
N PRO A 99 -0.67 -12.53 6.69
CA PRO A 99 0.54 -13.16 7.21
C PRO A 99 1.27 -12.28 8.24
N TYR A 100 0.92 -11.00 8.32
CA TYR A 100 1.51 -10.03 9.24
C TYR A 100 0.81 -9.96 10.61
N GLY A 101 -0.26 -10.73 10.82
CA GLY A 101 -0.88 -10.90 12.14
C GLY A 101 -2.40 -10.87 12.11
N ASP A 102 -2.99 -10.90 13.29
CA ASP A 102 -4.44 -10.93 13.51
C ASP A 102 -4.93 -9.70 14.31
N GLY A 103 -4.08 -8.69 14.48
CA GLY A 103 -4.36 -7.49 15.29
C GLY A 103 -4.02 -7.59 16.78
N HIS A 104 -3.68 -8.76 17.32
CA HIS A 104 -3.49 -8.97 18.77
C HIS A 104 -2.02 -8.96 19.21
N ALA A 105 -1.19 -8.17 18.54
CA ALA A 105 0.23 -8.10 18.84
C ALA A 105 0.47 -7.47 20.23
N ALA A 106 -0.25 -6.40 20.54
CA ALA A 106 -0.07 -5.64 21.77
C ALA A 106 -0.46 -6.46 23.02
N GLU A 107 -1.61 -7.15 23.01
CA GLU A 107 -2.03 -7.98 24.14
C GLU A 107 -1.02 -9.08 24.44
N ARG A 108 -0.56 -9.77 23.39
CA ARG A 108 0.43 -10.86 23.53
C ARG A 108 1.78 -10.34 24.00
N MET A 109 2.23 -9.17 23.55
CA MET A 109 3.45 -8.56 24.07
C MET A 109 3.34 -8.22 25.56
N VAL A 110 2.22 -7.63 25.99
CA VAL A 110 1.98 -7.29 27.39
C VAL A 110 1.94 -8.54 28.26
N GLU A 111 1.26 -9.60 27.83
CA GLU A 111 1.23 -10.89 28.52
C GLU A 111 2.64 -11.46 28.69
N ARG A 112 3.43 -11.51 27.62
CA ARG A 112 4.81 -12.04 27.65
C ARG A 112 5.73 -11.27 28.58
N LEU A 113 5.61 -9.93 28.61
CA LEU A 113 6.38 -9.09 29.52
C LEU A 113 6.00 -9.32 30.99
N LYS A 114 4.71 -9.55 31.28
CA LYS A 114 4.24 -9.85 32.65
C LYS A 114 4.63 -11.24 33.13
N THR A 115 4.73 -12.22 32.23
CA THR A 115 5.15 -13.61 32.58
C THR A 115 6.65 -13.79 32.77
N LYS A 116 7.47 -12.76 32.53
CA LYS A 116 8.93 -12.77 32.75
C LYS A 116 9.34 -12.19 34.12
N ALA A 117 8.45 -12.26 35.12
CA ALA A 117 8.75 -11.98 36.52
C ALA A 117 8.93 -13.29 37.31
#